data_AF-A0A810NJD8-F1
#
_entry.id   AF-A0A810NJD8-F1
#
_cell.length_a   1.000
_cell.length_b   1.000
_cell.length_c   1.000
_cell.angle_alpha   90.00
_cell.angle_beta   90.00
_cell.angle_gamma   90.00
#
_symmetry.space_group_name_H-M   'P 1'
#
loop_
_entity.id
_entity.type
_entity.pdbx_description
1 polymer ?
#
loop_
_entity_poly.entity_id
_entity_poly.type
_entity_poly.pdbx_seq_one_letter_code
_entity_poly.pdbx_strand_id
1 'polypeptide(L)'
;MILVGLLLVLGLSGLALAAFMNNDGLYTAPAGTVELFGYSVEATVGQVFLTGAVAGAFVLIGLSMMFGGAGRRARRRMAARRELAEQRAEMRDLQRKHDTMESELAAKRARETGAADAQAVMDAKAAAKAREAERAREDADAGAATR
;
A
#
# COMPACT_ATOMS: atom_id res chain seq x y z
N MET A 1 -11.14 -1.17 -17.79
CA MET A 1 -10.21 -1.63 -18.85
C MET A 1 -10.74 -2.88 -19.53
N ILE A 2 -10.89 -4.03 -18.85
CA ILE A 2 -11.53 -5.22 -19.47
C ILE A 2 -12.98 -4.95 -19.87
N LEU A 3 -13.80 -4.34 -19.00
CA LEU A 3 -15.18 -3.98 -19.39
C LEU A 3 -15.23 -3.00 -20.56
N VAL A 4 -14.35 -1.99 -20.58
CA VAL A 4 -14.29 -1.00 -21.67
C VAL A 4 -13.84 -1.65 -22.97
N GLY A 5 -12.82 -2.53 -22.93
CA GLY A 5 -12.37 -3.29 -24.09
C GLY A 5 -13.43 -4.27 -24.59
N LEU A 6 -14.16 -4.94 -23.68
CA LEU A 6 -15.28 -5.81 -24.03
C LEU A 6 -16.44 -5.04 -24.66
N LEU A 7 -16.79 -3.88 -24.09
CA LEU A 7 -17.79 -2.96 -24.65
C LEU A 7 -17.39 -2.47 -26.05
N LEU A 8 -16.11 -2.14 -26.24
CA LEU A 8 -15.59 -1.66 -27.51
C LEU A 8 -15.62 -2.77 -28.57
N VAL A 9 -15.24 -4.00 -28.21
CA VAL A 9 -15.32 -5.17 -29.11
C VAL A 9 -16.76 -5.50 -29.47
N LEU A 10 -17.68 -5.50 -28.50
CA LEU A 10 -19.11 -5.71 -28.73
C LEU A 10 -19.71 -4.62 -29.63
N GLY A 11 -19.40 -3.35 -29.36
CA GLY A 11 -19.89 -2.22 -30.15
C GLY A 11 -19.38 -2.24 -31.59
N LEU A 12 -18.07 -2.46 -31.79
CA LEU A 12 -17.48 -2.58 -33.13
C LEU A 12 -18.02 -3.79 -33.90
N SER A 13 -18.21 -4.93 -33.22
CA SER A 13 -18.82 -6.11 -33.84
C SER A 13 -20.28 -5.83 -34.25
N GLY A 14 -21.04 -5.13 -33.41
CA GLY A 14 -22.41 -4.72 -33.73
C GLY A 14 -22.48 -3.78 -34.93
N LEU A 15 -21.59 -2.79 -35.01
CA LEU A 15 -21.48 -1.89 -36.17
C LEU A 15 -21.11 -2.64 -37.45
N ALA A 16 -20.17 -3.59 -37.37
CA ALA A 16 -19.77 -4.41 -38.51
C ALA A 16 -20.93 -5.29 -39.01
N LEU A 17 -21.71 -5.88 -38.10
CA LEU A 17 -22.90 -6.66 -38.44
C LEU A 17 -24.00 -5.77 -39.06
N ALA A 18 -24.25 -4.59 -38.51
CA ALA A 18 -25.22 -3.65 -39.05
C ALA A 18 -24.81 -3.17 -40.46
N ALA A 19 -23.54 -2.86 -40.68
CA ALA A 19 -23.00 -2.49 -41.98
C ALA A 19 -23.06 -3.65 -43.00
N PHE A 20 -22.92 -4.90 -42.53
CA PHE A 20 -23.08 -6.10 -43.34
C PHE A 20 -24.53 -6.29 -43.80
N MET A 21 -25.50 -6.19 -42.89
CA MET A 21 -26.92 -6.39 -43.24
C MET A 21 -27.49 -5.29 -44.15
N ASN A 22 -26.91 -4.09 -44.14
CA ASN A 22 -27.42 -2.97 -44.93
C ASN A 22 -26.96 -2.97 -46.41
N ASN A 23 -26.25 -4.00 -46.87
CA ASN A 23 -25.39 -3.85 -48.03
C ASN A 23 -25.45 -5.06 -48.99
N ASP A 24 -26.59 -5.76 -49.04
CA ASP A 24 -26.85 -7.03 -49.75
C ASP A 24 -26.34 -7.14 -51.21
N GLY A 25 -26.33 -6.05 -51.97
CA GLY A 25 -25.94 -6.06 -53.39
C GLY A 25 -24.45 -6.31 -53.64
N LEU A 26 -23.57 -5.97 -52.69
CA LEU A 26 -22.12 -6.11 -52.84
C LEU A 26 -21.61 -7.51 -52.40
N TYR A 27 -22.37 -8.20 -51.54
CA TYR A 27 -21.95 -9.46 -50.90
C TYR A 27 -22.35 -10.71 -51.69
N THR A 28 -23.31 -10.57 -52.60
CA THR A 28 -23.76 -11.63 -53.51
C THR A 28 -22.97 -11.66 -54.82
N ALA A 29 -22.16 -10.63 -55.08
CA ALA A 29 -21.28 -10.60 -56.24
C ALA A 29 -20.29 -11.79 -56.21
N PRO A 30 -20.06 -12.49 -57.34
CA PRO A 30 -19.07 -13.55 -57.42
C PRO A 30 -17.67 -12.98 -57.15
N ALA A 31 -16.95 -13.54 -56.17
CA ALA A 31 -15.52 -13.22 -55.96
C ALA A 31 -14.59 -14.08 -56.82
N GLY A 32 -15.13 -15.17 -57.37
CA GLY A 32 -14.42 -16.16 -58.16
C GLY A 32 -14.44 -17.54 -57.52
N THR A 33 -13.86 -18.51 -58.22
CA THR A 33 -13.69 -19.88 -57.74
C THR A 33 -12.42 -19.97 -56.89
N VAL A 34 -12.56 -20.48 -55.67
CA VAL A 34 -11.44 -20.71 -54.75
C VAL A 34 -11.28 -22.22 -54.59
N GLU A 35 -10.05 -22.70 -54.79
CA GLU A 35 -9.74 -24.12 -54.63
C GLU A 35 -9.35 -24.40 -53.17
N LEU A 36 -10.24 -25.07 -52.44
CA LEU A 36 -9.99 -25.51 -51.07
C LEU A 36 -9.78 -27.02 -51.09
N PHE A 37 -8.57 -27.46 -50.77
CA PHE A 37 -8.23 -28.88 -50.62
C PHE A 37 -8.63 -29.75 -51.83
N GLY A 38 -8.50 -29.21 -53.05
CA GLY A 38 -8.84 -29.90 -54.31
C GLY A 38 -10.33 -29.81 -54.71
N TYR A 39 -11.15 -29.08 -53.95
CA TYR A 39 -12.53 -28.76 -54.33
C TYR A 39 -12.64 -27.29 -54.73
N SER A 40 -13.14 -27.05 -55.94
CA SER A 40 -13.46 -25.71 -56.41
C SER A 40 -14.80 -25.28 -55.82
N VAL A 41 -14.77 -24.28 -54.94
CA VAL A 41 -15.98 -23.71 -54.35
C VAL A 41 -16.17 -22.31 -54.91
N GLU A 42 -17.35 -22.01 -55.45
CA GLU A 42 -17.71 -20.63 -55.79
C GLU A 42 -17.87 -19.83 -54.50
N ALA A 43 -17.00 -18.83 -54.34
CA ALA A 43 -17.07 -17.93 -53.21
C ALA A 43 -17.67 -16.59 -53.67
N THR A 44 -18.59 -16.05 -52.88
CA THR A 44 -19.04 -14.68 -53.07
C THR A 44 -18.11 -13.71 -52.34
N VAL A 45 -18.07 -12.45 -52.78
CA VAL A 45 -17.28 -11.38 -52.14
C VAL A 45 -17.64 -11.28 -50.66
N GLY A 46 -18.92 -11.47 -50.35
CA GLY A 46 -19.38 -11.41 -48.98
C GLY A 46 -18.92 -12.56 -48.09
N GLN A 47 -18.84 -13.77 -48.61
CA GLN A 47 -18.32 -14.91 -47.85
C GLN A 47 -16.85 -14.70 -47.50
N VAL A 48 -16.02 -14.29 -48.45
CA VAL A 48 -14.57 -14.07 -48.21
C VAL A 48 -14.36 -12.96 -47.19
N PHE A 49 -15.08 -11.84 -47.33
CA PHE A 49 -14.99 -10.72 -46.40
C PHE A 49 -15.44 -11.10 -44.98
N LEU A 50 -16.58 -11.79 -44.83
CA LEU A 50 -17.10 -12.18 -43.52
C LEU A 50 -16.15 -13.16 -42.82
N THR A 51 -15.61 -14.12 -43.56
CA THR A 51 -14.66 -15.10 -43.00
C THR A 51 -13.38 -14.40 -42.52
N GLY A 52 -12.86 -13.44 -43.30
CA GLY A 52 -11.72 -12.62 -42.91
C GLY A 52 -12.00 -11.74 -41.70
N ALA A 53 -13.18 -11.12 -41.62
CA ALA A 53 -13.59 -10.29 -40.50
C ALA A 53 -13.71 -11.10 -39.20
N VAL A 54 -14.32 -12.29 -39.26
CA VAL A 54 -14.44 -13.22 -38.13
C VAL A 54 -13.05 -13.68 -37.67
N ALA A 55 -12.18 -14.07 -38.59
CA ALA A 55 -10.80 -14.45 -38.27
C ALA A 55 -10.01 -13.29 -37.63
N GLY A 56 -10.13 -12.08 -38.17
CA GLY A 56 -9.52 -10.87 -37.62
C GLY A 56 -10.01 -10.56 -36.20
N ALA A 57 -11.31 -10.74 -35.94
CA ALA A 57 -11.88 -10.59 -34.60
C ALA A 57 -11.27 -11.59 -33.61
N PHE A 58 -11.12 -12.86 -34.00
CA PHE A 58 -10.47 -13.86 -33.15
C PHE A 58 -9.01 -13.52 -32.84
N VAL A 59 -8.25 -13.04 -33.83
CA VAL A 59 -6.86 -12.58 -33.62
C VAL A 59 -6.81 -11.43 -32.63
N LEU A 60 -7.68 -10.42 -32.78
CA LEU A 60 -7.75 -9.27 -31.87
C LEU A 60 -8.17 -9.67 -30.45
N ILE A 61 -9.09 -10.62 -30.31
CA ILE A 61 -9.48 -11.18 -29.02
C ILE A 61 -8.29 -11.88 -28.36
N GLY A 62 -7.58 -12.74 -29.11
CA GLY A 62 -6.38 -13.42 -28.62
C GLY A 62 -5.29 -12.43 -28.21
N LEU A 63 -5.07 -11.40 -29.01
CA LEU A 63 -4.09 -10.34 -28.76
C LEU A 63 -4.47 -9.51 -27.53
N SER A 64 -5.75 -9.18 -27.38
CA SER A 64 -6.31 -8.50 -26.20
C SER A 64 -6.15 -9.35 -24.93
N MET A 65 -6.31 -10.68 -25.00
CA MET A 65 -6.02 -11.56 -23.87
C MET A 65 -4.53 -11.56 -23.51
N MET A 66 -3.65 -11.60 -24.52
CA MET A 66 -2.20 -11.60 -24.30
C MET A 66 -1.70 -10.31 -23.65
N PHE A 67 -2.14 -9.14 -24.15
CA PHE A 67 -1.76 -7.84 -23.58
C PHE A 67 -2.53 -7.48 -22.31
N GLY A 68 -3.81 -7.87 -22.21
CA GLY A 68 -4.67 -7.62 -21.04
C GLY A 68 -4.26 -8.43 -19.81
N GLY A 69 -3.67 -9.62 -19.99
CA GLY A 69 -3.16 -10.46 -18.90
C GLY A 69 -2.00 -9.84 -18.12
N ALA A 70 -1.14 -9.06 -18.77
CA ALA A 70 -0.01 -8.39 -18.13
C ALA A 70 -0.45 -7.31 -17.13
N GLY A 71 -1.53 -6.59 -17.44
CA GLY A 71 -2.08 -5.54 -16.58
C GLY A 71 -2.64 -6.06 -15.24
N ARG A 72 -3.16 -7.30 -15.21
CA ARG A 72 -3.70 -7.90 -13.97
C ARG A 72 -2.60 -8.20 -12.95
N ARG A 73 -1.41 -8.61 -13.41
CA ARG A 73 -0.22 -8.75 -12.55
C ARG A 73 0.32 -7.41 -12.07
N ALA A 74 0.34 -6.40 -12.94
CA ALA A 74 0.80 -5.05 -12.56
C ALA A 74 -0.05 -4.41 -11.46
N ARG A 75 -1.39 -4.54 -11.52
CA ARG A 75 -2.29 -4.03 -10.46
C ARG A 75 -2.12 -4.77 -9.14
N ARG A 76 -1.97 -6.11 -9.17
CA ARG A 76 -1.65 -6.89 -7.96
C ARG A 76 -0.30 -6.48 -7.36
N ARG A 77 0.69 -6.20 -8.19
CA ARG A 77 2.02 -5.75 -7.75
C ARG A 77 2.00 -4.32 -7.15
N MET A 78 1.16 -3.44 -7.69
CA MET A 78 0.94 -2.10 -7.13
C MET A 78 0.18 -2.14 -5.80
N ALA A 79 -0.83 -3.00 -5.67
CA ALA A 79 -1.55 -3.22 -4.41
C ALA A 79 -0.59 -3.76 -3.33
N ALA A 80 0.19 -4.79 -3.63
CA ALA A 80 1.19 -5.33 -2.70
C ALA A 80 2.26 -4.31 -2.29
N ARG A 81 2.64 -3.39 -3.19
CA ARG A 81 3.57 -2.30 -2.85
C ARG A 81 2.95 -1.23 -1.96
N ARG A 82 1.65 -0.94 -2.09
CA ARG A 82 0.93 -0.03 -1.21
C ARG A 82 0.79 -0.61 0.19
N GLU A 83 0.45 -1.88 0.27
CA GLU A 83 0.32 -2.60 1.55
C GLU A 83 1.66 -2.64 2.31
N LEU A 84 2.78 -2.86 1.61
CA LEU A 84 4.12 -2.77 2.21
C LEU A 84 4.51 -1.34 2.60
N ALA A 85 4.02 -0.32 1.89
CA ALA A 85 4.29 1.08 2.23
C ALA A 85 3.50 1.50 3.49
N GLU A 86 2.25 1.06 3.61
CA GLU A 86 1.42 1.26 4.80
C GLU A 86 2.01 0.53 6.02
N GLN A 87 2.42 -0.73 5.89
CA GLN A 87 3.09 -1.45 6.98
C GLN A 87 4.39 -0.75 7.46
N ARG A 88 5.18 -0.22 6.53
CA ARG A 88 6.40 0.54 6.88
C ARG A 88 6.07 1.87 7.57
N ALA A 89 4.97 2.51 7.23
CA ALA A 89 4.51 3.72 7.91
C ALA A 89 4.04 3.40 9.33
N GLU A 90 3.29 2.31 9.51
CA GLU A 90 2.81 1.84 10.81
C GLU A 90 3.96 1.44 11.74
N MET A 91 4.98 0.73 11.25
CA MET A 91 6.17 0.41 12.03
C MET A 91 6.95 1.65 12.47
N ARG A 92 7.05 2.67 11.61
CA ARG A 92 7.70 3.94 11.96
C ARG A 92 6.93 4.72 13.02
N ASP A 93 5.60 4.70 12.95
CA ASP A 93 4.75 5.34 13.97
C ASP A 93 4.87 4.61 15.31
N LEU A 94 4.92 3.28 15.28
CA LEU A 94 5.12 2.46 16.48
C LEU A 94 6.50 2.69 17.11
N GLN A 95 7.56 2.80 16.30
CA GLN A 95 8.90 3.17 16.78
C GLN A 95 8.92 4.56 17.42
N ARG A 96 8.28 5.56 16.81
CA ARG A 96 8.19 6.90 17.41
C ARG A 96 7.46 6.90 18.75
N LYS A 97 6.39 6.11 18.88
CA LYS A 97 5.67 5.93 20.16
C LYS A 97 6.56 5.24 21.18
N HIS A 98 7.36 4.26 20.78
CA HIS A 98 8.30 3.60 21.68
C HIS A 98 9.38 4.60 22.17
N ASP A 99 10.01 5.34 21.27
CA ASP A 99 11.07 6.30 21.61
C ASP A 99 10.56 7.41 22.53
N THR A 100 9.34 7.90 22.29
CA THR A 100 8.70 8.91 23.16
C THR A 100 8.43 8.36 24.55
N MET A 101 7.86 7.16 24.66
CA MET A 101 7.62 6.50 25.95
C MET A 101 8.93 6.23 26.70
N GLU A 102 9.98 5.82 26.00
CA GLU A 102 11.30 5.58 26.59
C GLU A 102 11.93 6.88 27.11
N SER A 103 11.78 7.98 26.36
CA SER A 103 12.23 9.31 26.80
C SER A 103 11.46 9.83 28.03
N GLU A 104 10.14 9.58 28.09
CA GLU A 104 9.32 9.96 29.24
C GLU A 104 9.69 9.15 30.49
N LEU A 105 9.94 7.85 30.33
CA LEU A 105 10.40 6.98 31.41
C LEU A 105 11.78 7.39 31.91
N ALA A 106 12.70 7.71 31.01
CA ALA A 106 14.03 8.22 31.37
C ALA A 106 13.94 9.55 32.13
N ALA A 107 13.07 10.47 31.68
CA ALA A 107 12.84 11.74 32.35
C ALA A 107 12.21 11.57 33.74
N LYS A 108 11.28 10.62 33.91
CA LYS A 108 10.69 10.28 35.22
C LYS A 108 11.75 9.71 36.18
N ARG A 109 12.56 8.74 35.73
CA ARG A 109 13.64 8.18 36.55
C ARG A 109 14.65 9.24 36.97
N ALA A 110 15.05 10.13 36.07
CA ALA A 110 15.97 11.22 36.38
C ALA A 110 15.40 12.19 37.45
N ARG A 111 14.08 12.43 37.42
CA ARG A 111 13.41 13.24 38.46
C ARG A 111 13.34 12.50 39.80
N GLU A 112 13.05 11.21 39.79
CA GLU A 112 13.01 10.39 41.00
C GLU A 112 14.39 10.29 41.67
N THR A 113 15.46 10.06 40.90
CA THR A 113 16.82 10.04 41.43
C THR A 113 17.24 11.40 41.96
N GLY A 114 16.95 12.48 41.21
CA GLY A 114 17.25 13.84 41.67
C GLY A 114 16.49 14.24 42.94
N ALA A 115 15.24 13.78 43.08
CA ALA A 115 14.45 13.99 44.30
C ALA A 115 15.01 13.19 45.49
N ALA A 116 15.47 11.95 45.25
CA ALA A 116 16.11 11.13 46.28
C ALA A 116 17.44 11.75 46.77
N ASP A 117 18.26 12.25 45.84
CA ASP A 117 19.52 12.93 46.17
C ASP A 117 19.28 14.22 46.98
N ALA A 118 18.28 15.02 46.58
CA ALA A 118 17.91 16.22 47.31
C ALA A 118 17.43 15.91 48.73
N GLN A 119 16.65 14.83 48.92
CA GLN A 119 16.19 14.40 50.23
C GLN A 119 17.36 13.96 51.12
N ALA A 120 18.30 13.19 50.59
CA ALA A 120 19.49 12.75 51.32
C ALA A 120 20.34 13.93 51.82
N VAL A 121 20.47 15.00 51.02
CA VAL A 121 21.16 16.23 51.42
C VAL A 121 20.44 16.94 52.56
N MET A 122 19.11 17.00 52.51
CA MET A 122 18.30 17.63 53.56
C MET A 122 18.38 16.86 54.87
N ASP A 123 18.34 15.52 54.82
CA ASP A 123 18.46 14.66 55.98
C ASP A 123 19.85 14.76 56.62
N ALA A 124 20.91 14.81 55.81
CA ALA A 124 22.27 15.02 56.29
C ALA A 124 22.44 16.38 57.00
N LYS A 125 21.83 17.43 56.45
CA LYS A 125 21.84 18.77 57.05
C LYS A 125 21.05 18.81 58.37
N ALA A 126 19.91 18.12 58.44
CA ALA A 126 19.13 18.02 59.67
C ALA A 126 19.91 17.27 60.77
N ALA A 127 20.60 16.18 60.42
CA ALA A 127 21.46 15.43 61.33
C ALA A 127 22.65 16.26 61.84
N ALA A 128 23.28 17.05 60.97
CA ALA A 128 24.35 17.97 61.36
C ALA A 128 23.87 19.03 62.37
N LYS A 129 22.70 19.63 62.11
CA LYS A 129 22.09 20.62 62.99
C LYS A 129 21.72 20.02 64.36
N ALA A 130 21.24 18.78 64.40
CA ALA A 130 20.92 18.09 65.64
C ALA A 130 22.17 17.86 66.50
N ARG A 131 23.28 17.43 65.88
CA ARG A 131 24.58 17.25 66.56
C ARG A 131 25.14 18.57 67.09
N GLU A 132 24.95 19.67 66.38
CA GLU A 132 25.36 21.00 66.82
C GLU A 132 24.53 21.47 68.03
N ALA A 133 23.23 21.21 68.03
CA ALA A 133 22.34 21.51 69.16
C ALA A 133 22.65 20.65 70.40
N GLU A 134 23.07 19.40 70.21
CA GLU A 134 23.46 18.50 71.31
C GLU A 134 24.77 18.96 71.96
N ARG A 135 25.78 19.33 71.16
CA ARG A 135 27.04 19.92 71.67
C ARG A 135 26.80 21.23 72.43
N ALA A 136 25.94 22.09 71.91
CA ALA A 136 25.58 23.34 72.59
C ALA A 136 24.87 23.11 73.94
N ARG A 137 24.19 21.97 74.13
CA ARG A 137 23.61 21.58 75.42
C ARG A 137 24.67 21.03 76.38
N GLU A 138 25.60 20.20 75.88
CA GLU A 138 26.73 19.73 76.68
C GLU A 138 27.61 20.89 77.18
N ASP A 139 27.86 21.88 76.32
CA ASP A 139 28.62 23.09 76.68
C ASP A 139 27.89 23.95 77.72
N ALA A 140 26.55 23.98 77.68
CA ALA A 140 25.72 24.71 78.64
C ALA A 140 25.68 24.01 80.02
N ASP A 141 25.62 22.68 80.06
CA ASP A 141 25.68 21.91 81.31
C ASP A 141 27.08 21.94 81.95
N ALA A 142 28.15 21.92 81.14
CA ALA A 142 29.52 22.07 81.61
C ALA A 142 29.79 23.46 82.26
N GLY A 143 29.14 24.51 81.74
CA GLY A 143 29.18 25.86 82.31
C GLY A 143 28.41 26.01 83.63
N ALA A 144 27.43 25.16 83.91
CA ALA A 144 26.66 25.18 85.16
C ALA A 144 27.37 24.50 86.34
N ALA A 145 28.28 23.55 86.07
CA ALA A 145 29.02 22.81 87.10
C ALA A 145 30.25 23.55 87.65
N THR A 146 30.62 24.72 87.09
CA THR A 146 31.82 25.48 87.43
C THR A 146 31.55 26.78 88.20
N ARG A 147 30.32 27.00 88.67
CA ARG A 147 29.92 28.20 89.43
C ARG A 147 29.52 27.90 90.87
#